data_AF-F4AWQ2-F1
#
_entry.id   AF-F4AWQ2-F1
#
_cell.length_a   1.000
_cell.length_b   1.000
_cell.length_c   1.000
_cell.angle_alpha   90.00
_cell.angle_beta   90.00
_cell.angle_gamma   90.00
#
_symmetry.space_group_name_H-M   'P 1'
#
loop_
_entity.id
_entity.type
_entity.pdbx_description
1 polymer ?
#
loop_
_entity_poly.entity_id
_entity_poly.type
_entity_poly.pdbx_seq_one_letter_code
_entity_poly.pdbx_strand_id
1 'polypeptide(L)'
;MNKYTLIFFLFFCQFSFCQTFVDDVEKVENVVITYKVDNIGKRYDVKIDSNLTTYHNVGWQKGCLEHFMNGELKYPMRMLNEEWRSVYYFVNPKYKTSSLRKEDLQKCGQFKKGEFKYMAAAYNQTRILRRRKRQIEKSGYKGERQVYNIDWTDENIYVLTTLKLPLHKDKEKIGNVINVEIIEILDDNSYLYRSSSSQSDKLIFGVIKKVK
;
A
#
# COMPACT_ATOMS: atom_id res chain seq x y z
N MET A 1 -24.75 46.43 -8.82
CA MET A 1 -23.83 45.37 -9.28
C MET A 1 -22.59 45.39 -8.38
N ASN A 2 -22.50 44.55 -7.36
CA ASN A 2 -21.26 44.36 -6.62
C ASN A 2 -21.00 42.87 -6.43
N LYS A 3 -19.78 42.50 -6.80
CA LYS A 3 -19.30 41.14 -7.06
C LYS A 3 -19.21 40.35 -5.76
N TYR A 4 -19.92 39.22 -5.71
CA TYR A 4 -19.69 38.19 -4.70
C TYR A 4 -18.37 37.48 -4.99
N THR A 5 -17.33 37.77 -4.22
CA THR A 5 -16.10 36.97 -4.23
C THR A 5 -16.33 35.76 -3.32
N LEU A 6 -16.79 34.66 -3.91
CA LEU A 6 -16.92 33.37 -3.23
C LEU A 6 -15.52 32.74 -3.12
N ILE A 7 -14.86 32.92 -1.97
CA ILE A 7 -13.60 32.23 -1.67
C ILE A 7 -13.96 30.79 -1.30
N PHE A 8 -13.79 29.88 -2.27
CA PHE A 8 -13.93 28.44 -2.06
C PHE A 8 -12.72 27.96 -1.26
N PHE A 9 -12.85 27.97 0.07
CA PHE A 9 -11.87 27.41 0.99
C PHE A 9 -11.93 25.88 0.84
N LEU A 10 -11.11 25.32 -0.06
CA LEU A 10 -10.86 23.89 -0.12
C LEU A 10 -10.18 23.48 1.18
N PHE A 11 -11.00 23.02 2.12
CA PHE A 11 -10.56 22.24 3.28
C PHE A 11 -9.81 21.02 2.75
N PHE A 12 -8.47 21.11 2.71
CA PHE A 12 -7.61 19.96 2.57
C PHE A 12 -7.79 19.10 3.82
N CYS A 13 -8.70 18.15 3.72
CA CYS A 13 -8.84 17.07 4.67
C CYS A 13 -7.50 16.32 4.74
N GLN A 14 -6.79 16.51 5.85
CA GLN A 14 -5.59 15.76 6.21
C GLN A 14 -5.99 14.29 6.38
N PHE A 15 -5.75 13.46 5.35
CA PHE A 15 -5.93 12.02 5.47
C PHE A 15 -4.60 11.29 5.22
N SER A 16 -4.14 10.67 6.30
CA SER A 16 -3.15 9.58 6.34
C SER A 16 -3.34 8.58 5.20
N PHE A 17 -2.24 8.19 4.55
CA PHE A 17 -2.07 7.08 3.61
C PHE A 17 -3.35 6.70 2.85
N CYS A 18 -3.78 7.57 1.94
CA CYS A 18 -4.85 7.27 1.00
C CYS A 18 -4.24 7.13 -0.39
N GLN A 19 -4.60 6.05 -1.09
CA GLN A 19 -4.25 5.94 -2.50
C GLN A 19 -5.08 6.95 -3.29
N THR A 20 -4.44 7.64 -4.22
CA THR A 20 -5.10 8.62 -5.07
C THR A 20 -5.63 7.93 -6.32
N PHE A 21 -6.86 8.24 -6.71
CA PHE A 21 -7.45 7.68 -7.92
C PHE A 21 -7.23 8.62 -9.11
N VAL A 22 -6.66 8.11 -10.20
CA VAL A 22 -6.35 8.86 -11.42
C VAL A 22 -6.60 7.98 -12.65
N ASP A 23 -7.10 8.58 -13.74
CA ASP A 23 -7.52 7.82 -14.92
C ASP A 23 -6.37 7.32 -15.80
N ASP A 24 -5.19 7.93 -15.67
CA ASP A 24 -4.03 7.74 -16.54
C ASP A 24 -3.01 6.69 -16.00
N VAL A 25 -3.39 5.89 -15.00
CA VAL A 25 -2.63 4.70 -14.60
C VAL A 25 -3.31 3.43 -15.09
N GLU A 26 -2.55 2.42 -15.49
CA GLU A 26 -3.13 1.16 -15.96
C GLU A 26 -3.83 0.42 -14.82
N LYS A 27 -3.13 0.33 -13.68
CA LYS A 27 -3.52 -0.47 -12.50
C LYS A 27 -3.27 0.26 -11.19
N VAL A 28 -2.14 -0.05 -10.56
CA VAL A 28 -1.63 0.57 -9.35
C VAL A 28 -0.19 0.97 -9.64
N GLU A 29 0.09 2.25 -9.56
CA GLU A 29 1.42 2.81 -9.77
C GLU A 29 1.83 3.64 -8.56
N ASN A 30 3.10 4.03 -8.52
CA ASN A 30 3.62 4.77 -7.38
C ASN A 30 4.68 5.79 -7.78
N VAL A 31 4.79 6.82 -6.94
CA VAL A 31 5.89 7.79 -6.91
C VAL A 31 6.66 7.57 -5.62
N VAL A 32 7.96 7.33 -5.74
CA VAL A 32 8.86 7.13 -4.59
C VAL A 32 9.76 8.34 -4.44
N ILE A 33 9.69 8.97 -3.27
CA ILE A 33 10.58 10.05 -2.85
C ILE A 33 11.60 9.47 -1.87
N THR A 34 12.88 9.58 -2.19
CA THR A 34 13.99 9.29 -1.27
C THR A 34 14.43 10.58 -0.59
N TYR A 35 14.82 10.49 0.68
CA TYR A 35 15.31 11.62 1.46
C TYR A 35 16.16 11.16 2.64
N LYS A 36 16.91 12.10 3.22
CA LYS A 36 17.65 11.91 4.46
C LYS A 36 17.19 12.94 5.50
N VAL A 37 17.50 12.67 6.77
CA VAL A 37 17.14 13.53 7.91
C VAL A 37 18.41 13.90 8.67
N ASP A 38 18.60 15.20 8.91
CA ASP A 38 19.76 15.72 9.64
C ASP A 38 19.54 15.72 11.16
N ASN A 39 20.58 16.07 11.92
CA ASN A 39 20.59 16.04 13.38
C ASN A 39 19.61 17.03 14.05
N ILE A 40 19.03 17.98 13.31
CA ILE A 40 17.96 18.88 13.79
C ILE A 40 16.58 18.45 13.29
N GLY A 41 16.49 17.30 12.62
CA GLY A 41 15.26 16.72 12.13
C GLY A 41 14.75 17.30 10.80
N LYS A 42 15.58 18.07 10.10
CA LYS A 42 15.25 18.64 8.78
C LYS A 42 15.59 17.64 7.67
N ARG A 43 14.74 17.63 6.64
CA ARG A 43 14.92 16.79 5.45
C ARG A 43 15.92 17.42 4.48
N TYR A 44 16.75 16.58 3.88
CA TYR A 44 17.69 16.95 2.81
C TYR A 44 17.86 15.80 1.80
N ASP A 45 18.54 16.07 0.68
CA ASP A 45 18.71 15.11 -0.45
C ASP A 45 17.36 14.52 -0.91
N VAL A 46 16.33 15.37 -0.95
CA VAL A 46 14.97 14.98 -1.32
C VAL A 46 14.86 14.92 -2.84
N LYS A 47 14.55 13.73 -3.36
CA LYS A 47 14.40 13.51 -4.81
C LYS A 47 13.44 12.37 -5.11
N ILE A 48 12.89 12.38 -6.31
CA ILE A 48 12.13 11.24 -6.84
C ILE A 48 13.12 10.18 -7.29
N ASP A 49 12.95 8.96 -6.80
CA ASP A 49 13.74 7.81 -7.26
C ASP A 49 13.09 7.23 -8.52
N SER A 50 13.69 7.52 -9.67
CA SER A 50 13.22 7.06 -10.98
C SER A 50 13.28 5.54 -11.15
N ASN A 51 14.11 4.84 -10.39
CA ASN A 51 14.23 3.38 -10.48
C ASN A 51 13.12 2.66 -9.72
N LEU A 52 12.52 3.33 -8.73
CA LEU A 52 11.44 2.76 -7.92
C LEU A 52 10.06 3.31 -8.28
N THR A 53 10.02 4.49 -8.92
CA THR A 53 8.79 5.14 -9.38
C THR A 53 8.29 4.48 -10.67
N THR A 54 7.00 4.15 -10.68
CA THR A 54 6.32 3.58 -11.87
C THR A 54 5.31 4.55 -12.49
N TYR A 55 4.92 5.61 -11.78
CA TYR A 55 4.00 6.63 -12.31
C TYR A 55 4.78 7.84 -12.84
N HIS A 56 4.65 8.11 -14.14
CA HIS A 56 5.48 9.09 -14.85
C HIS A 56 4.78 10.41 -15.19
N ASN A 57 3.57 10.66 -14.65
CA ASN A 57 2.92 11.95 -14.81
C ASN A 57 3.67 13.04 -14.02
N VAL A 58 4.28 13.99 -14.76
CA VAL A 58 5.13 15.05 -14.20
C VAL A 58 4.37 15.96 -13.24
N GLY A 59 3.11 16.28 -13.53
CA GLY A 59 2.28 17.13 -12.67
C GLY A 59 2.03 16.49 -11.31
N TRP A 60 1.67 15.21 -11.31
CA TRP A 60 1.48 14.45 -10.08
C TRP A 60 2.77 14.24 -9.29
N GLN A 61 3.88 13.93 -9.98
CA GLN A 61 5.19 13.83 -9.35
C GLN A 61 5.58 15.11 -8.62
N LYS A 62 5.39 16.27 -9.26
CA LYS A 62 5.62 17.58 -8.65
C LYS A 62 4.72 17.79 -7.43
N GLY A 63 3.44 17.47 -7.55
CA GLY A 63 2.48 17.56 -6.44
C GLY A 63 2.86 16.67 -5.25
N CYS A 64 3.34 15.45 -5.48
CA CYS A 64 3.87 14.57 -4.43
C CYS A 64 5.06 15.18 -3.70
N LEU A 65 5.98 15.81 -4.43
CA LEU A 65 7.15 16.47 -3.86
C LEU A 65 6.74 17.69 -3.03
N GLU A 66 5.86 18.55 -3.56
CA GLU A 66 5.33 19.72 -2.85
C GLU A 66 4.59 19.30 -1.57
N HIS A 67 3.66 18.33 -1.66
CA HIS A 67 2.96 17.79 -0.49
C HIS A 67 3.94 17.20 0.53
N PHE A 68 4.94 16.43 0.07
CA PHE A 68 5.95 15.87 0.95
C PHE A 68 6.69 16.98 1.69
N MET A 69 7.24 17.96 0.99
CA MET A 69 8.04 19.05 1.58
C MET A 69 7.26 19.93 2.55
N ASN A 70 5.94 20.04 2.38
CA ASN A 70 5.06 20.81 3.27
C ASN A 70 4.60 20.01 4.51
N GLY A 71 4.68 18.68 4.49
CA GLY A 71 4.30 17.85 5.63
C GLY A 71 5.34 17.84 6.75
N GLU A 72 4.93 17.65 8.00
CA GLU A 72 5.85 17.53 9.14
C GLU A 72 6.30 16.07 9.37
N LEU A 73 7.58 15.87 9.71
CA LEU A 73 8.08 14.55 10.08
C LEU A 73 7.69 14.19 11.52
N LYS A 74 7.13 12.99 11.70
CA LYS A 74 6.85 12.45 13.03
C LYS A 74 8.08 11.73 13.58
N TYR A 75 8.65 12.23 14.67
CA TYR A 75 9.86 11.68 15.33
C TYR A 75 11.11 11.64 14.45
N PRO A 76 11.54 12.77 13.85
CA PRO A 76 12.64 12.79 12.89
C PRO A 76 13.98 12.30 13.47
N MET A 77 14.18 12.42 14.79
CA MET A 77 15.40 11.94 15.47
C MET A 77 15.59 10.42 15.42
N ARG A 78 14.55 9.65 15.09
CA ARG A 78 14.66 8.20 14.84
C ARG A 78 15.09 7.86 13.41
N MET A 79 15.29 8.87 12.58
CA MET A 79 15.51 8.76 11.14
C MET A 79 16.92 9.21 10.72
N LEU A 80 17.79 9.51 11.69
CA LEU A 80 19.15 9.97 11.42
C LEU A 80 19.98 8.87 10.75
N ASN A 81 20.95 9.29 9.93
CA ASN A 81 21.99 8.45 9.33
C ASN A 81 21.52 7.36 8.34
N GLU A 82 20.26 7.40 7.91
CA GLU A 82 19.69 6.45 6.94
C GLU A 82 19.00 7.19 5.79
N GLU A 83 18.88 6.53 4.64
CA GLU A 83 18.04 6.99 3.53
C GLU A 83 16.63 6.42 3.68
N TRP A 84 15.65 7.30 3.69
CA TRP A 84 14.25 6.98 3.88
C TRP A 84 13.47 7.13 2.59
N ARG A 85 12.32 6.44 2.54
CA ARG A 85 11.40 6.47 1.41
C ARG A 85 10.03 6.94 1.85
N SER A 86 9.44 7.83 1.07
CA SER A 86 8.01 8.16 1.10
C SER A 86 7.40 7.68 -0.20
N VAL A 87 6.25 6.99 -0.12
CA VAL A 87 5.62 6.38 -1.29
C VAL A 87 4.18 6.90 -1.41
N TYR A 88 3.86 7.44 -2.58
CA TYR A 88 2.51 7.81 -2.99
C TYR A 88 1.99 6.75 -3.96
N TYR A 89 0.74 6.35 -3.80
CA TYR A 89 0.12 5.31 -4.60
C TYR A 89 -1.03 5.90 -5.43
N PHE A 90 -1.07 5.50 -6.70
CA PHE A 90 -2.05 5.92 -7.68
C PHE A 90 -2.79 4.69 -8.20
N VAL A 91 -4.12 4.77 -8.33
CA VAL A 91 -4.96 3.62 -8.67
C VAL A 91 -5.96 4.01 -9.74
N ASN A 92 -6.18 3.13 -10.73
CA ASN A 92 -7.21 3.37 -11.73
C ASN A 92 -8.61 3.28 -11.10
N PRO A 93 -9.48 4.30 -11.24
CA PRO A 93 -10.82 4.31 -10.65
C PRO A 93 -11.71 3.12 -11.04
N LYS A 94 -11.47 2.48 -12.20
CA LYS A 94 -12.25 1.31 -12.65
C LYS A 94 -12.26 0.18 -11.61
N TYR A 95 -11.22 0.08 -10.78
CA TYR A 95 -11.11 -0.95 -9.75
C TYR A 95 -11.98 -0.72 -8.52
N LYS A 96 -12.57 0.48 -8.36
CA LYS A 96 -13.52 0.73 -7.26
C LYS A 96 -14.72 -0.21 -7.31
N THR A 97 -15.16 -0.58 -8.50
CA THR A 97 -16.35 -1.43 -8.72
C THR A 97 -16.04 -2.73 -9.45
N SER A 98 -14.78 -2.95 -9.84
CA SER A 98 -14.37 -4.18 -10.51
C SER A 98 -14.52 -5.39 -9.59
N SER A 99 -14.88 -6.51 -10.21
CA SER A 99 -14.89 -7.85 -9.62
C SER A 99 -14.22 -8.81 -10.59
N LEU A 100 -13.71 -9.93 -10.06
CA LEU A 100 -13.07 -10.92 -10.89
C LEU A 100 -14.09 -11.59 -11.81
N ARG A 101 -13.71 -11.81 -13.07
CA ARG A 101 -14.54 -12.56 -14.04
C ARG A 101 -14.76 -13.99 -13.56
N LYS A 102 -15.97 -14.52 -13.80
CA LYS A 102 -16.34 -15.88 -13.37
C LYS A 102 -15.40 -16.95 -13.94
N GLU A 103 -14.97 -16.81 -15.19
CA GLU A 103 -14.06 -17.79 -15.83
C GLU A 103 -12.67 -17.83 -15.17
N ASP A 104 -12.27 -16.75 -14.49
CA ASP A 104 -10.98 -16.62 -13.82
C ASP A 104 -11.01 -17.09 -12.36
N LEU A 105 -12.18 -17.33 -11.76
CA LEU A 105 -12.31 -17.78 -10.36
C LEU A 105 -11.50 -19.06 -10.07
N GLN A 106 -11.56 -20.02 -10.98
CA GLN A 106 -10.81 -21.28 -10.86
C GLN A 106 -9.28 -21.07 -10.79
N LYS A 107 -8.77 -19.98 -11.38
CA LYS A 107 -7.34 -19.65 -11.35
C LYS A 107 -6.89 -19.20 -9.95
N CYS A 108 -7.79 -18.77 -9.08
CA CYS A 108 -7.43 -18.33 -7.73
C CYS A 108 -6.91 -19.45 -6.83
N GLY A 109 -7.24 -20.71 -7.13
CA GLY A 109 -6.77 -21.89 -6.38
C GLY A 109 -5.25 -21.91 -6.19
N GLN A 110 -4.48 -21.45 -7.19
CA GLN A 110 -3.02 -21.43 -7.12
C GLN A 110 -2.45 -20.41 -6.14
N PHE A 111 -3.24 -19.40 -5.74
CA PHE A 111 -2.83 -18.36 -4.79
C PHE A 111 -3.17 -18.70 -3.34
N LYS A 112 -3.89 -19.81 -3.08
CA LYS A 112 -4.23 -20.24 -1.71
C LYS A 112 -3.01 -20.66 -0.89
N LYS A 113 -1.91 -21.05 -1.55
CA LYS A 113 -0.64 -21.45 -0.91
C LYS A 113 0.56 -21.05 -1.77
N GLY A 114 1.70 -20.85 -1.12
CA GLY A 114 2.97 -20.56 -1.79
C GLY A 114 3.76 -19.46 -1.08
N GLU A 115 4.80 -18.98 -1.76
CA GLU A 115 5.54 -17.78 -1.38
C GLU A 115 5.18 -16.64 -2.31
N PHE A 116 4.97 -15.45 -1.76
CA PHE A 116 4.56 -14.26 -2.48
C PHE A 116 5.35 -13.03 -2.04
N LYS A 117 5.24 -11.97 -2.82
CA LYS A 117 5.74 -10.63 -2.52
C LYS A 117 4.73 -9.57 -2.94
N TYR A 118 4.75 -8.45 -2.24
CA TYR A 118 4.08 -7.25 -2.71
C TYR A 118 4.90 -6.61 -3.84
N MET A 119 4.23 -6.12 -4.87
CA MET A 119 4.88 -5.31 -5.91
C MET A 119 4.99 -3.83 -5.51
N ALA A 120 4.23 -3.42 -4.48
CA ALA A 120 4.28 -2.06 -3.94
C ALA A 120 5.67 -1.71 -3.39
N ALA A 121 6.21 -0.55 -3.77
CA ALA A 121 7.57 -0.13 -3.43
C ALA A 121 7.85 -0.11 -1.92
N ALA A 122 6.86 0.23 -1.08
CA ALA A 122 7.04 0.24 0.37
C ALA A 122 7.20 -1.16 1.00
N TYR A 123 6.77 -2.21 0.30
CA TYR A 123 6.69 -3.58 0.83
C TYR A 123 7.38 -4.61 -0.08
N ASN A 124 8.15 -4.18 -1.08
CA ASN A 124 8.77 -5.06 -2.07
C ASN A 124 9.82 -6.04 -1.48
N GLN A 125 10.33 -5.72 -0.28
CA GLN A 125 11.20 -6.60 0.51
C GLN A 125 10.44 -7.59 1.39
N THR A 126 9.12 -7.41 1.57
CA THR A 126 8.31 -8.29 2.39
C THR A 126 8.07 -9.61 1.67
N ARG A 127 8.48 -10.71 2.32
CA ARG A 127 8.16 -12.06 1.86
C ARG A 127 6.93 -12.58 2.60
N ILE A 128 5.93 -12.98 1.84
CA ILE A 128 4.68 -13.57 2.32
C ILE A 128 4.79 -15.09 2.14
N LEU A 129 4.70 -15.85 3.23
CA LEU A 129 4.55 -17.31 3.19
C LEU A 129 3.11 -17.66 3.53
N ARG A 130 2.35 -18.18 2.57
CA ARG A 130 0.95 -18.54 2.74
C ARG A 130 0.77 -20.06 2.79
N ARG A 131 0.09 -20.52 3.82
CA ARG A 131 -0.30 -21.91 4.08
C ARG A 131 -1.82 -21.98 4.21
N ARG A 132 -2.37 -23.20 4.33
CA ARG A 132 -3.84 -23.45 4.38
C ARG A 132 -4.61 -22.56 5.37
N LYS A 133 -4.05 -22.33 6.57
CA LYS A 133 -4.69 -21.55 7.66
C LYS A 133 -3.81 -20.45 8.22
N ARG A 134 -2.61 -20.23 7.64
CA ARG A 134 -1.67 -19.21 8.17
C ARG A 134 -0.98 -18.46 7.06
N GLN A 135 -0.86 -17.14 7.23
CA GLN A 135 0.03 -16.29 6.45
C GLN A 135 1.11 -15.72 7.38
N ILE A 136 2.37 -15.76 6.95
CA ILE A 136 3.51 -15.21 7.68
C ILE A 136 4.21 -14.23 6.78
N GLU A 137 4.31 -12.98 7.21
CA GLU A 137 5.02 -11.93 6.50
C GLU A 137 6.30 -11.58 7.24
N LYS A 138 7.42 -11.55 6.51
CA LYS A 138 8.73 -11.18 7.05
C LYS A 138 9.22 -9.97 6.29
N SER A 139 9.42 -8.86 7.00
CA SER A 139 10.18 -7.72 6.47
C SER A 139 11.67 -8.11 6.40
N GLY A 140 12.44 -7.44 5.55
CA GLY A 140 13.88 -7.71 5.39
C GLY A 140 14.70 -7.45 6.66
N TYR A 141 14.13 -6.79 7.67
CA TYR A 141 14.77 -6.47 8.95
C TYR A 141 14.66 -7.66 9.92
N LYS A 142 15.79 -8.05 10.51
CA LYS A 142 15.94 -9.28 11.31
C LYS A 142 14.91 -9.36 12.44
N GLY A 143 14.07 -10.40 12.40
CA GLY A 143 13.22 -10.81 13.52
C GLY A 143 11.79 -10.28 13.49
N GLU A 144 11.47 -9.34 12.60
CA GLU A 144 10.13 -8.78 12.49
C GLU A 144 9.24 -9.66 11.61
N ARG A 145 8.39 -10.45 12.26
CA ARG A 145 7.38 -11.27 11.57
C ARG A 145 5.97 -10.84 11.96
N GLN A 146 5.12 -10.69 10.96
CA GLN A 146 3.69 -10.58 11.12
C GLN A 146 3.07 -11.94 10.83
N VAL A 147 2.10 -12.36 11.65
CA VAL A 147 1.44 -13.66 11.50
C VAL A 147 -0.06 -13.44 11.52
N TYR A 148 -0.73 -14.07 10.56
CA TYR A 148 -2.17 -14.00 10.39
C TYR A 148 -2.76 -15.40 10.33
N ASN A 149 -3.97 -15.56 10.86
CA ASN A 149 -4.87 -16.61 10.41
C ASN A 149 -5.39 -16.21 9.03
N ILE A 150 -5.52 -17.15 8.10
CA ILE A 150 -6.12 -16.91 6.79
C ILE A 150 -7.27 -17.88 6.58
N ASP A 151 -8.45 -17.34 6.30
CA ASP A 151 -9.65 -18.10 6.01
C ASP A 151 -10.18 -17.68 4.63
N TRP A 152 -10.23 -18.63 3.70
CA TRP A 152 -10.82 -18.41 2.38
C TRP A 152 -12.33 -18.61 2.49
N THR A 153 -13.10 -17.55 2.26
CA THR A 153 -14.57 -17.57 2.31
C THR A 153 -15.16 -17.83 0.92
N ASP A 154 -14.40 -17.56 -0.13
CA ASP A 154 -14.73 -17.85 -1.53
C ASP A 154 -13.43 -18.19 -2.30
N GLU A 155 -13.51 -18.49 -3.60
CA GLU A 155 -12.36 -18.75 -4.46
C GLU A 155 -11.42 -17.54 -4.56
N ASN A 156 -11.97 -16.33 -4.66
CA ASN A 156 -11.21 -15.09 -4.78
C ASN A 156 -11.24 -14.22 -3.51
N ILE A 157 -11.91 -14.65 -2.42
CA ILE A 157 -12.07 -13.87 -1.20
C ILE A 157 -11.47 -14.61 -0.01
N TYR A 158 -10.64 -13.89 0.76
CA TYR A 158 -10.10 -14.38 2.01
C TYR A 158 -10.02 -13.30 3.08
N VAL A 159 -10.04 -13.76 4.33
CA VAL A 159 -9.96 -12.93 5.52
C VAL A 159 -8.65 -13.20 6.23
N LEU A 160 -7.93 -12.15 6.59
CA LEU A 160 -6.75 -12.22 7.44
C LEU A 160 -7.08 -11.72 8.84
N THR A 161 -6.84 -12.54 9.86
CA THR A 161 -6.96 -12.13 11.26
C THR A 161 -5.58 -12.02 11.89
N THR A 162 -5.24 -10.85 12.41
CA THR A 162 -3.91 -10.56 12.97
C THR A 162 -3.65 -11.37 14.23
N LEU A 163 -2.64 -12.23 14.25
CA LEU A 163 -2.26 -13.05 15.41
C LEU A 163 -1.00 -12.55 16.12
N LYS A 164 -0.05 -12.00 15.37
CA LYS A 164 1.21 -11.48 15.90
C LYS A 164 1.72 -10.33 15.06
N LEU A 165 2.14 -9.26 15.72
CA LEU A 165 2.87 -8.13 15.13
C LEU A 165 4.23 -7.96 15.82
N PRO A 166 5.23 -7.40 15.12
CA PRO A 166 6.60 -7.30 15.65
C PRO A 166 6.75 -6.25 16.74
N LEU A 167 6.07 -5.09 16.61
CA LEU A 167 6.26 -3.96 17.50
C LEU A 167 5.25 -3.98 18.65
N HIS A 168 5.73 -3.69 19.87
CA HIS A 168 4.89 -3.68 21.07
C HIS A 168 3.71 -2.69 20.96
N LYS A 169 3.95 -1.51 20.38
CA LYS A 169 2.92 -0.48 20.14
C LYS A 169 1.76 -0.96 19.25
N ASP A 170 1.97 -2.01 18.47
CA ASP A 170 0.97 -2.53 17.54
C ASP A 170 0.19 -3.71 18.15
N LYS A 171 0.45 -4.11 19.40
CA LYS A 171 -0.26 -5.22 20.05
C LYS A 171 -1.77 -5.02 20.13
N GLU A 172 -2.24 -3.78 20.24
CA GLU A 172 -3.67 -3.44 20.23
C GLU A 172 -4.37 -3.81 18.90
N LYS A 173 -3.59 -4.05 17.84
CA LYS A 173 -4.10 -4.48 16.53
C LYS A 173 -4.22 -6.00 16.38
N ILE A 174 -3.83 -6.77 17.40
CA ILE A 174 -4.05 -8.23 17.41
C ILE A 174 -5.57 -8.48 17.44
N GLY A 175 -6.04 -9.40 16.60
CA GLY A 175 -7.46 -9.65 16.37
C GLY A 175 -8.07 -8.83 15.22
N ASN A 176 -7.37 -7.81 14.71
CA ASN A 176 -7.87 -7.05 13.57
C ASN A 176 -8.08 -7.92 12.34
N VAL A 177 -9.17 -7.64 11.64
CA VAL A 177 -9.62 -8.37 10.47
C VAL A 177 -9.36 -7.54 9.22
N ILE A 178 -8.74 -8.17 8.22
CA ILE A 178 -8.51 -7.58 6.89
C ILE A 178 -9.23 -8.46 5.89
N ASN A 179 -10.25 -7.91 5.23
CA ASN A 179 -10.95 -8.58 4.13
C ASN A 179 -10.15 -8.33 2.86
N VAL A 180 -9.91 -9.37 2.08
CA VAL A 180 -9.17 -9.27 0.82
C VAL A 180 -9.94 -9.99 -0.29
N GLU A 181 -10.10 -9.29 -1.40
CA GLU A 181 -10.71 -9.79 -2.62
C GLU A 181 -9.70 -9.68 -3.76
N ILE A 182 -9.47 -10.79 -4.46
CA ILE A 182 -8.78 -10.79 -5.75
C ILE A 182 -9.77 -10.30 -6.81
N ILE A 183 -9.42 -9.21 -7.48
CA ILE A 183 -10.30 -8.51 -8.43
C ILE A 183 -9.82 -8.61 -9.88
N GLU A 184 -8.56 -8.99 -10.13
CA GLU A 184 -8.03 -9.25 -11.47
C GLU A 184 -6.86 -10.24 -11.40
N ILE A 185 -6.81 -11.22 -12.32
CA ILE A 185 -5.62 -12.05 -12.56
C ILE A 185 -4.80 -11.36 -13.65
N LEU A 186 -3.55 -11.03 -13.34
CA LEU A 186 -2.67 -10.27 -14.25
C LEU A 186 -1.86 -11.22 -15.12
N ASP A 187 -1.33 -12.27 -14.51
CA ASP A 187 -0.62 -13.36 -15.14
C ASP A 187 -0.77 -14.61 -14.27
N ASP A 188 -0.16 -15.73 -14.67
CA ASP A 188 -0.25 -16.99 -13.94
C ASP A 188 0.28 -16.90 -12.49
N ASN A 189 1.12 -15.92 -12.19
CA ASN A 189 1.76 -15.75 -10.90
C ASN A 189 1.37 -14.45 -10.19
N SER A 190 0.56 -13.57 -10.76
CA SER A 190 0.26 -12.29 -10.12
C SER A 190 -1.20 -11.86 -10.25
N TYR A 191 -1.66 -11.16 -9.22
CA TYR A 191 -3.04 -10.70 -9.13
C TYR A 191 -3.13 -9.32 -8.48
N LEU A 192 -4.15 -8.57 -8.89
CA LEU A 192 -4.57 -7.34 -8.25
C LEU A 192 -5.60 -7.70 -7.16
N TYR A 193 -5.43 -7.11 -5.98
CA TYR A 193 -6.38 -7.25 -4.88
C TYR A 193 -6.91 -5.89 -4.43
N ARG A 194 -8.09 -5.94 -3.83
CA ARG A 194 -8.65 -4.88 -3.00
C ARG A 194 -8.82 -5.41 -1.59
N SER A 195 -8.57 -4.56 -0.59
CA SER A 195 -8.69 -4.92 0.81
C SER A 195 -9.31 -3.82 1.64
N SER A 196 -9.96 -4.20 2.74
CA SER A 196 -10.50 -3.31 3.77
C SER A 196 -10.14 -3.84 5.15
N SER A 197 -10.06 -2.95 6.13
CA SER A 197 -9.75 -3.31 7.52
C SER A 197 -10.94 -3.05 8.41
N SER A 198 -11.16 -3.89 9.43
CA SER A 198 -12.20 -3.63 10.45
C SER A 198 -11.98 -2.32 11.21
N GLN A 199 -10.79 -1.72 11.14
CA GLN A 199 -10.48 -0.43 11.75
C GLN A 199 -10.59 0.76 10.80
N SER A 200 -10.87 0.54 9.50
CA SER A 200 -10.93 1.63 8.52
C SER A 200 -11.76 1.28 7.30
N ASP A 201 -12.67 2.18 6.93
CA ASP A 201 -13.46 2.10 5.69
C ASP A 201 -12.65 2.37 4.42
N LYS A 202 -11.33 2.63 4.56
CA LYS A 202 -10.46 2.87 3.42
C LYS A 202 -10.17 1.57 2.67
N LEU A 203 -10.43 1.60 1.37
CA LEU A 203 -10.04 0.53 0.46
C LEU A 203 -8.56 0.69 0.09
N ILE A 204 -7.82 -0.42 0.15
CA ILE A 204 -6.42 -0.51 -0.27
C ILE A 204 -6.31 -1.51 -1.40
N PHE A 205 -5.72 -1.07 -2.50
CA PHE A 205 -5.45 -1.81 -3.72
C PHE A 205 -3.96 -2.13 -3.83
N GLY A 206 -3.63 -3.30 -4.35
CA GLY A 206 -2.23 -3.65 -4.56
C GLY A 206 -2.07 -4.88 -5.41
N VAL A 207 -0.82 -5.13 -5.81
CA VAL A 207 -0.47 -6.30 -6.60
C VAL A 207 0.39 -7.23 -5.76
N ILE A 208 0.01 -8.51 -5.75
CA ILE A 208 0.78 -9.60 -5.14
C ILE A 208 1.28 -10.51 -6.26
N LYS A 209 2.55 -10.87 -6.19
CA LYS A 209 3.19 -11.84 -7.10
C LYS A 209 3.67 -13.06 -6.33
N LYS A 210 3.26 -14.23 -6.78
CA LYS A 210 3.78 -15.53 -6.37
C LYS A 210 5.19 -15.72 -6.91
N VAL A 211 6.08 -16.19 -6.05
CA VAL A 211 7.49 -16.43 -6.35
C VAL A 211 7.90 -17.89 -6.20
N LYS A 212 7.16 -18.68 -5.42
CA LYS A 212 7.30 -20.14 -5.27
C LYS A 212 5.96 -20.79 -4.96
#